data_AF-A0A5B6Z122-F1
#
_entry.id   AF-A0A5B6Z122-F1
#
_cell.length_a   1.000
_cell.length_b   1.000
_cell.length_c   1.000
_cell.angle_alpha   90.00
_cell.angle_beta   90.00
_cell.angle_gamma   90.00
#
_symmetry.space_group_name_H-M   'P 1'
#
loop_
_entity.id
_entity.type
_entity.pdbx_description
1 polymer ?
#
loop_
_entity_poly.entity_id
_entity_poly.type
_entity_poly.pdbx_seq_one_letter_code
_entity_poly.pdbx_strand_id
1 'polypeptide(L)'
;TFVTQLLPCAKAVSDGYPAPPVPVLLSFTVLSLFLSITPVIGWRPWPNQKINASDLQFGGSKKYEGSSEFVHLKYHMGPVFTANITVHTIWYGTWQKTQKRIIREFINSISAVDSKPPAVSGWWKTVQQYTDQTGANISRSVSLGPEKNDRFYSHGKSLTRLSIQSVIKSAVTARTRPMPISPKSGLYLLLTSDDVHVQDFCGQVCGFHYFTFPSIVGYTLPYAWVGNSAKLCAGLCAYPFAVPNYIPTLKPLKSPNGDVGVDGMISVIGHEIAELATNPLVNAWYAGQDPVSPVEIADLCEGIYGTGGGGSYTGQMLNGGDGATYNMNGIRRRFLVQWVWNHVLSYCTGPNALDQ
;
A
#
# COMPACT_ATOMS: atom_id res chain seq x y z
N THR A 1 -5.95 -4.82 -9.03
CA THR A 1 -4.95 -5.12 -7.98
C THR A 1 -5.50 -4.65 -6.66
N PHE A 2 -5.23 -5.40 -5.59
CA PHE A 2 -5.86 -5.22 -4.27
C PHE A 2 -4.77 -5.02 -3.23
N VAL A 3 -4.90 -3.97 -2.42
CA VAL A 3 -4.15 -3.85 -1.16
C VAL A 3 -4.66 -4.94 -0.21
N THR A 4 -4.12 -6.16 -0.29
CA THR A 4 -4.47 -7.26 0.62
C THR A 4 -3.58 -7.27 1.84
N GLN A 5 -4.21 -7.04 2.99
CA GLN A 5 -3.66 -7.07 4.34
C GLN A 5 -2.71 -8.25 4.62
N LEU A 6 -1.55 -7.96 5.21
CA LEU A 6 -0.84 -8.91 6.07
C LEU A 6 -1.24 -8.74 7.54
N LEU A 7 -2.26 -9.48 7.99
CA LEU A 7 -2.46 -9.89 9.38
C LEU A 7 -3.03 -11.32 9.42
N PRO A 8 -2.51 -12.23 10.27
CA PRO A 8 -2.89 -13.63 10.24
C PRO A 8 -4.28 -13.80 10.86
N CYS A 9 -5.25 -14.18 10.04
CA CYS A 9 -6.56 -14.60 10.54
C CYS A 9 -6.83 -16.04 10.08
N ALA A 10 -6.58 -16.99 10.97
CA ALA A 10 -7.05 -18.36 10.81
C ALA A 10 -8.58 -18.34 10.82
N LYS A 11 -9.22 -18.67 9.69
CA LYS A 11 -10.66 -18.94 9.61
C LYS A 11 -10.87 -20.44 9.51
N ALA A 12 -11.41 -21.03 10.57
CA ALA A 12 -11.98 -22.36 10.53
C ALA A 12 -13.28 -22.31 9.71
N VAL A 13 -13.37 -23.15 8.69
CA VAL A 13 -14.59 -23.40 7.91
C VAL A 13 -15.32 -24.56 8.57
N SER A 14 -16.57 -24.37 8.99
CA SER A 14 -17.46 -25.46 9.37
C SER A 14 -18.49 -25.69 8.27
N ASP A 15 -18.32 -26.77 7.50
CA ASP A 15 -19.37 -27.27 6.61
C ASP A 15 -20.12 -28.41 7.31
N GLY A 16 -21.45 -28.31 7.29
CA GLY A 16 -22.37 -29.24 7.92
C GLY A 16 -22.59 -30.52 7.13
N TYR A 17 -22.50 -31.65 7.81
CA TYR A 17 -23.06 -32.94 7.40
C TYR A 17 -23.77 -33.59 8.60
N PRO A 18 -24.79 -34.46 8.36
CA PRO A 18 -25.75 -34.86 9.39
C PRO A 18 -25.15 -35.85 10.41
N ALA A 19 -25.60 -35.75 11.65
CA ALA A 19 -25.11 -36.51 12.79
C ALA A 19 -25.52 -38.00 12.75
N PRO A 20 -24.60 -38.95 13.04
CA PRO A 20 -24.93 -40.36 13.25
C PRO A 20 -25.40 -40.64 14.70
N PRO A 21 -26.09 -41.76 14.95
CA PRO A 21 -26.77 -42.02 16.22
C PRO A 21 -25.82 -42.34 17.38
N VAL A 22 -26.37 -42.15 18.58
CA VAL A 22 -25.68 -41.81 19.85
C VAL A 22 -24.89 -42.94 20.57
N PRO A 23 -24.92 -44.26 20.26
CA PRO A 23 -24.21 -45.21 21.13
C PRO A 23 -22.75 -45.55 20.70
N VAL A 24 -22.19 -44.93 19.66
CA VAL A 24 -20.79 -45.22 19.21
C VAL A 24 -19.78 -44.15 19.67
N LEU A 25 -20.23 -43.06 20.30
CA LEU A 25 -19.36 -41.92 20.65
C LEU A 25 -18.59 -42.05 21.97
N LEU A 26 -18.91 -43.04 22.81
CA LEU A 26 -18.32 -43.19 24.15
C LEU A 26 -17.08 -44.09 24.21
N SER A 27 -16.84 -44.94 23.21
CA SER A 27 -15.69 -45.86 23.21
C SER A 27 -14.44 -45.29 22.53
N PHE A 28 -14.58 -44.26 21.67
CA PHE A 28 -13.44 -43.60 21.01
C PHE A 28 -12.94 -42.34 21.74
N THR A 29 -13.72 -41.77 22.65
CA THR A 29 -13.35 -40.57 23.41
C THR A 29 -12.41 -40.85 24.58
N VAL A 30 -12.38 -42.08 25.13
CA VAL A 30 -11.46 -42.42 26.24
C VAL A 30 -10.08 -42.86 25.75
N LEU A 31 -9.95 -43.46 24.55
CA LEU A 31 -8.66 -43.89 24.03
C LEU A 31 -7.84 -42.76 23.36
N SER A 32 -8.49 -41.66 22.98
CA SER A 32 -7.83 -40.50 22.36
C SER A 32 -7.23 -39.51 23.38
N LEU A 33 -7.68 -39.58 24.65
CA LEU A 33 -7.21 -38.71 25.72
C LEU A 33 -5.91 -39.18 26.41
N PHE A 34 -5.42 -40.38 26.10
CA PHE A 34 -4.15 -40.90 26.65
C PHE A 34 -2.98 -40.91 25.65
N LEU A 35 -3.15 -40.38 24.42
CA LEU A 35 -2.11 -40.35 23.39
C LEU A 35 -1.71 -38.94 22.89
N SER A 36 -2.21 -37.87 23.50
CA SER A 36 -1.94 -36.49 23.06
C SER A 36 -1.50 -35.55 24.18
N ILE A 37 -0.60 -36.03 25.05
CA ILE A 37 0.19 -35.16 25.94
C ILE A 37 1.67 -35.44 25.72
N THR A 38 2.15 -35.19 24.51
CA THR A 38 3.58 -34.93 24.30
C THR A 38 3.79 -33.42 24.41
N PRO A 39 4.68 -32.94 25.30
CA PRO A 39 5.02 -31.53 25.30
C PRO A 39 5.66 -31.23 23.95
N VAL A 40 5.06 -30.33 23.16
CA VAL A 40 5.73 -29.75 22.00
C VAL A 40 6.82 -28.84 22.55
N ILE A 41 7.99 -29.41 22.81
CA ILE A 41 9.21 -28.66 23.08
C ILE A 41 9.60 -28.07 21.74
N GLY A 42 9.28 -26.79 21.53
CA GLY A 42 9.89 -26.00 20.47
C GLY A 42 11.40 -26.03 20.66
N TRP A 43 12.09 -26.84 19.86
CA TRP A 43 13.55 -26.91 19.84
C TRP A 43 14.10 -25.53 19.50
N ARG A 44 14.61 -24.82 20.51
CA ARG A 44 15.57 -23.74 20.27
C ARG A 44 16.93 -24.40 20.10
N PRO A 45 17.61 -24.26 18.97
CA PRO A 45 19.04 -24.54 18.93
C PRO A 45 19.67 -23.55 19.92
N TRP A 46 20.27 -24.07 21.00
CA TRP A 46 21.06 -23.34 22.03
C TRP A 46 20.27 -22.58 23.12
N PRO A 47 19.72 -23.28 24.14
CA PRO A 47 19.01 -22.64 25.26
C PRO A 47 19.91 -21.89 26.25
N ASN A 48 21.22 -22.19 26.27
CA ASN A 48 22.15 -21.76 27.32
C ASN A 48 23.37 -21.00 26.80
N GLN A 49 23.32 -20.45 25.58
CA GLN A 49 24.43 -19.63 25.12
C GLN A 49 24.33 -18.24 25.76
N LYS A 50 25.12 -18.00 26.81
CA LYS A 50 25.41 -16.63 27.25
C LYS A 50 25.99 -15.91 26.04
N ILE A 51 25.35 -14.81 25.63
CA ILE A 51 25.86 -13.93 24.58
C ILE A 51 27.13 -13.31 25.16
N ASN A 52 28.28 -13.96 24.91
CA ASN A 52 29.52 -13.23 24.86
C ASN A 52 29.37 -12.30 23.65
N ALA A 53 28.98 -11.06 23.92
CA ALA A 53 29.07 -9.96 22.97
C ALA A 53 30.56 -9.68 22.75
N SER A 54 31.22 -10.58 22.04
CA SER A 54 32.32 -10.19 21.18
C SER A 54 31.63 -9.43 20.06
N ASP A 55 31.69 -8.10 20.10
CA ASP A 55 31.28 -7.27 18.97
C ASP A 55 31.92 -7.84 17.72
N LEU A 56 31.09 -8.44 16.84
CA LEU A 56 31.54 -8.81 15.52
C LEU A 56 31.92 -7.49 14.86
N GLN A 57 33.22 -7.31 14.67
CA GLN A 57 33.85 -6.11 14.12
C GLN A 57 33.38 -5.77 12.70
N PHE A 58 32.54 -6.64 12.12
CA PHE A 58 31.69 -6.39 10.95
C PHE A 58 30.26 -6.84 11.30
N GLY A 59 29.32 -5.88 11.41
CA GLY A 59 27.90 -6.20 11.61
C GLY A 59 27.37 -7.05 10.45
N GLY A 60 26.57 -8.09 10.75
CA GLY A 60 25.96 -8.93 9.72
C GLY A 60 25.14 -8.10 8.74
N SER A 61 25.39 -8.26 7.44
CA SER A 61 24.65 -7.57 6.38
C SER A 61 23.18 -7.96 6.42
N LYS A 62 22.28 -6.98 6.55
CA LYS A 62 20.82 -7.16 6.50
C LYS A 62 20.25 -7.06 5.08
N LYS A 63 21.14 -7.03 4.07
CA LYS A 63 20.85 -6.73 2.65
C LYS A 63 19.88 -7.69 1.98
N TYR A 64 19.65 -8.85 2.61
CA TYR A 64 18.78 -9.91 2.11
C TYR A 64 17.70 -10.33 3.12
N GLU A 65 17.54 -9.59 4.23
CA GLU A 65 16.52 -9.89 5.24
C GLU A 65 15.12 -9.59 4.69
N GLY A 66 14.52 -10.58 4.02
CA GLY A 66 13.22 -10.52 3.34
C GLY A 66 13.30 -10.66 1.81
N SER A 67 14.48 -10.95 1.23
CA SER A 67 14.57 -11.34 -0.18
C SER A 67 13.90 -12.69 -0.40
N SER A 68 13.15 -12.85 -1.49
CA SER A 68 12.41 -14.09 -1.78
C SER A 68 12.76 -14.60 -3.17
N GLU A 69 13.31 -15.82 -3.23
CA GLU A 69 13.51 -16.53 -4.50
C GLU A 69 12.18 -17.00 -5.12
N PHE A 70 11.08 -16.92 -4.38
CA PHE A 70 9.75 -17.37 -4.82
C PHE A 70 8.92 -16.25 -5.46
N VAL A 71 9.33 -14.99 -5.31
CA VAL A 71 8.64 -13.85 -5.91
C VAL A 71 9.24 -13.58 -7.29
N HIS A 72 8.54 -14.05 -8.32
CA HIS A 72 8.89 -13.77 -9.71
C HIS A 72 7.96 -12.70 -10.28
N LEU A 73 8.35 -11.44 -10.09
CA LEU A 73 7.67 -10.33 -10.73
C LEU A 73 8.04 -10.31 -12.23
N LYS A 74 7.03 -10.31 -13.10
CA LYS A 74 7.20 -10.43 -14.55
C LYS A 74 6.47 -9.31 -15.27
N TYR A 75 6.98 -8.99 -16.46
CA TYR A 75 6.31 -8.11 -17.41
C TYR A 75 5.44 -8.93 -18.37
N HIS A 76 4.19 -8.52 -18.52
CA HIS A 76 3.14 -9.23 -19.26
C HIS A 76 2.68 -8.44 -20.50
N MET A 77 3.57 -7.62 -21.06
CA MET A 77 3.41 -6.89 -22.33
C MET A 77 2.36 -5.76 -22.34
N GLY A 78 1.74 -5.44 -21.20
CA GLY A 78 0.88 -4.27 -21.04
C GLY A 78 1.65 -2.95 -21.04
N PRO A 79 0.98 -1.80 -21.29
CA PRO A 79 1.63 -0.51 -21.27
C PRO A 79 2.05 -0.11 -19.85
N VAL A 80 3.04 0.78 -19.74
CA VAL A 80 3.45 1.44 -18.49
C VAL A 80 3.59 2.95 -18.73
N PHE A 81 3.74 3.74 -17.66
CA PHE A 81 3.89 5.20 -17.79
C PHE A 81 5.32 5.66 -18.06
N THR A 82 5.74 5.60 -19.34
CA THR A 82 7.05 6.08 -19.80
C THR A 82 7.10 7.58 -20.11
N ALA A 83 5.95 8.19 -20.40
CA ALA A 83 5.82 9.65 -20.58
C ALA A 83 5.63 10.39 -19.25
N ASN A 84 5.83 11.71 -19.24
CA ASN A 84 5.62 12.55 -18.05
C ASN A 84 4.22 12.33 -17.45
N ILE A 85 4.18 11.88 -16.21
CA ILE A 85 2.96 11.52 -15.48
C ILE A 85 2.29 12.79 -14.96
N THR A 86 1.01 12.94 -15.24
CA THR A 86 0.17 14.02 -14.71
C THR A 86 -0.90 13.45 -13.79
N VAL A 87 -0.85 13.81 -12.51
CA VAL A 87 -1.80 13.36 -11.49
C VAL A 87 -2.97 14.34 -11.41
N HIS A 88 -4.11 13.95 -11.94
CA HIS A 88 -5.38 14.68 -11.87
C HIS A 88 -6.14 14.28 -10.61
N THR A 89 -6.20 15.17 -9.63
CA THR A 89 -6.80 14.84 -8.32
C THR A 89 -8.28 15.21 -8.25
N ILE A 90 -9.13 14.27 -7.84
CA ILE A 90 -10.56 14.45 -7.59
C ILE A 90 -10.78 14.39 -6.08
N TRP A 91 -11.15 15.52 -5.50
CA TRP A 91 -11.47 15.63 -4.08
C TRP A 91 -12.97 15.41 -3.88
N TYR A 92 -13.35 14.19 -3.51
CA TYR A 92 -14.74 13.81 -3.28
C TYR A 92 -15.10 13.99 -1.79
N GLY A 93 -16.13 14.79 -1.53
CA GLY A 93 -16.59 15.17 -0.19
C GLY A 93 -15.88 16.38 0.41
N THR A 94 -15.91 16.49 1.73
CA THR A 94 -15.46 17.68 2.47
C THR A 94 -14.00 17.58 2.88
N TRP A 95 -13.17 18.47 2.34
CA TRP A 95 -11.71 18.44 2.55
C TRP A 95 -11.18 19.75 3.07
N GLN A 96 -10.36 19.68 4.12
CA GLN A 96 -9.66 20.85 4.64
C GLN A 96 -8.52 21.29 3.70
N LYS A 97 -8.21 22.59 3.69
CA LYS A 97 -7.10 23.13 2.87
C LYS A 97 -5.75 22.54 3.27
N THR A 98 -5.55 22.28 4.57
CA THR A 98 -4.34 21.67 5.15
C THR A 98 -4.12 20.25 4.64
N GLN A 99 -5.16 19.42 4.65
CA GLN A 99 -5.15 18.05 4.14
C GLN A 99 -4.73 17.98 2.68
N LYS A 100 -5.37 18.79 1.82
CA LYS A 100 -5.00 18.88 0.40
C LYS A 100 -3.56 19.32 0.20
N ARG A 101 -3.07 20.24 1.04
CA ARG A 101 -1.68 20.72 0.95
C ARG A 101 -0.68 19.61 1.22
N ILE A 102 -0.91 18.76 2.22
CA ILE A 102 -0.03 17.62 2.54
C ILE A 102 0.09 16.68 1.33
N ILE A 103 -1.05 16.28 0.76
CA ILE A 103 -1.10 15.35 -0.38
C ILE A 103 -0.47 15.94 -1.64
N ARG A 104 -0.75 17.22 -1.94
CA ARG A 104 -0.11 17.90 -3.08
C ARG A 104 1.40 17.99 -2.92
N GLU A 105 1.87 18.31 -1.72
CA GLU A 105 3.30 18.40 -1.43
C GLU A 105 3.97 17.02 -1.49
N PHE A 106 3.28 15.93 -1.12
CA PHE A 106 3.76 14.56 -1.37
C PHE A 106 3.93 14.27 -2.86
N ILE A 107 2.89 14.48 -3.66
CA ILE A 107 2.92 14.21 -5.11
C ILE A 107 4.03 15.02 -5.80
N ASN A 108 4.15 16.32 -5.49
CA ASN A 108 5.22 17.16 -6.03
C ASN A 108 6.62 16.74 -5.57
N SER A 109 6.74 16.06 -4.42
CA SER A 109 8.03 15.59 -3.91
C SER A 109 8.58 14.39 -4.68
N ILE A 110 7.76 13.67 -5.44
CA ILE A 110 8.17 12.51 -6.25
C ILE A 110 9.27 12.89 -7.25
N SER A 111 9.16 14.06 -7.89
CA SER A 111 10.16 14.54 -8.86
C SER A 111 11.16 15.54 -8.29
N ALA A 112 11.11 15.82 -6.99
CA ALA A 112 11.98 16.80 -6.34
C ALA A 112 13.35 16.19 -5.99
N VAL A 113 14.24 16.10 -6.98
CA VAL A 113 15.56 15.46 -6.87
C VAL A 113 16.52 16.18 -5.92
N ASP A 114 16.32 17.48 -5.68
CA ASP A 114 17.15 18.30 -4.79
C ASP A 114 16.71 18.23 -3.31
N SER A 115 15.70 17.41 -3.00
CA SER A 115 15.22 17.24 -1.62
C SER A 115 16.25 16.50 -0.77
N LYS A 116 16.34 16.86 0.51
CA LYS A 116 17.29 16.26 1.47
C LYS A 116 17.11 14.73 1.56
N PRO A 117 18.15 13.92 1.31
CA PRO A 117 18.07 12.48 1.51
C PRO A 117 17.87 12.08 2.99
N PRO A 118 17.23 10.93 3.28
CA PRO A 118 16.47 10.11 2.34
C PRO A 118 15.24 10.86 1.82
N ALA A 119 14.95 10.78 0.52
CA ALA A 119 13.94 11.62 -0.14
C ALA A 119 12.88 10.82 -0.89
N VAL A 120 11.68 11.39 -1.07
CA VAL A 120 10.58 10.79 -1.87
C VAL A 120 11.03 10.51 -3.30
N SER A 121 11.81 11.40 -3.90
CA SER A 121 12.40 11.19 -5.22
C SER A 121 13.40 10.03 -5.27
N GLY A 122 14.08 9.73 -4.15
CA GLY A 122 14.91 8.55 -3.99
C GLY A 122 14.09 7.26 -3.94
N TRP A 123 12.94 7.27 -3.26
CA TRP A 123 11.98 6.16 -3.26
C TRP A 123 11.44 5.88 -4.68
N TRP A 124 11.12 6.93 -5.46
CA TRP A 124 10.65 6.79 -6.84
C TRP A 124 11.71 6.19 -7.80
N LYS A 125 13.00 6.17 -7.44
CA LYS A 125 14.03 5.54 -8.28
C LYS A 125 13.84 4.04 -8.41
N THR A 126 13.27 3.37 -7.39
CA THR A 126 12.94 1.95 -7.49
C THR A 126 11.83 1.73 -8.52
N VAL A 127 10.79 2.58 -8.51
CA VAL A 127 9.70 2.51 -9.51
C VAL A 127 10.22 2.75 -10.94
N GLN A 128 11.22 3.62 -11.11
CA GLN A 128 11.86 3.86 -12.40
C GLN A 128 12.61 2.65 -12.97
N GLN A 129 12.88 1.59 -12.19
CA GLN A 129 13.57 0.39 -12.70
C GLN A 129 12.66 -0.51 -13.55
N TYR A 130 11.35 -0.27 -13.54
CA TYR A 130 10.39 -0.99 -14.37
C TYR A 130 10.32 -0.40 -15.77
N THR A 131 10.12 -1.24 -16.78
CA THR A 131 10.17 -0.85 -18.19
C THR A 131 9.00 -1.39 -19.00
N ASP A 132 8.69 -0.78 -20.14
CA ASP A 132 7.84 -1.41 -21.16
C ASP A 132 8.62 -2.41 -22.04
N GLN A 133 7.94 -2.92 -23.07
CA GLN A 133 8.50 -3.82 -24.09
C GLN A 133 9.67 -3.23 -24.90
N THR A 134 9.81 -1.91 -24.93
CA THR A 134 10.89 -1.21 -25.63
C THR A 134 12.12 -1.01 -24.74
N GLY A 135 12.02 -1.35 -23.45
CA GLY A 135 13.02 -1.05 -22.45
C GLY A 135 12.94 0.38 -21.92
N ALA A 136 11.89 1.14 -22.25
CA ALA A 136 11.71 2.49 -21.72
C ALA A 136 11.22 2.43 -20.28
N ASN A 137 11.96 3.08 -19.39
CA ASN A 137 11.69 3.14 -17.96
C ASN A 137 10.41 3.94 -17.62
N ILE A 138 9.82 3.66 -16.46
CA ILE A 138 8.80 4.55 -15.87
C ILE A 138 9.36 5.96 -15.76
N SER A 139 8.53 6.96 -16.07
CA SER A 139 8.95 8.35 -16.04
C SER A 139 9.35 8.80 -14.63
N ARG A 140 10.49 9.48 -14.56
CA ARG A 140 10.93 10.24 -13.38
C ARG A 140 10.06 11.47 -13.09
N SER A 141 9.28 11.92 -14.07
CA SER A 141 8.53 13.17 -14.01
C SER A 141 7.09 12.90 -13.64
N VAL A 142 6.71 13.28 -12.43
CA VAL A 142 5.36 13.22 -11.88
C VAL A 142 4.99 14.64 -11.46
N SER A 143 3.88 15.13 -11.98
CA SER A 143 3.41 16.49 -11.74
C SER A 143 1.92 16.51 -11.42
N LEU A 144 1.48 17.50 -10.65
CA LEU A 144 0.06 17.73 -10.43
C LEU A 144 -0.59 18.35 -11.68
N GLY A 145 -1.68 17.75 -12.14
CA GLY A 145 -2.55 18.30 -13.16
C GLY A 145 -3.72 19.11 -12.58
N PRO A 146 -4.70 19.48 -13.43
CA PRO A 146 -5.96 20.04 -12.98
C PRO A 146 -6.66 19.19 -11.92
N GLU A 147 -7.22 19.85 -10.91
CA GLU A 147 -7.92 19.22 -9.81
C GLU A 147 -9.43 19.51 -9.88
N LYS A 148 -10.24 18.55 -9.44
CA LYS A 148 -11.69 18.70 -9.31
C LYS A 148 -12.13 18.60 -7.85
N ASN A 149 -13.06 19.47 -7.45
CA ASN A 149 -13.67 19.41 -6.13
C ASN A 149 -15.13 19.01 -6.28
N ASP A 150 -15.52 17.92 -5.63
CA ASP A 150 -16.90 17.47 -5.52
C ASP A 150 -17.33 17.50 -4.06
N ARG A 151 -17.58 18.71 -3.55
CA ARG A 151 -17.93 18.96 -2.15
C ARG A 151 -19.37 18.60 -1.81
N PHE A 152 -20.20 18.39 -2.83
CA PHE A 152 -21.64 18.14 -2.68
C PHE A 152 -21.99 16.66 -2.83
N TYR A 153 -20.98 15.79 -2.89
CA TYR A 153 -21.17 14.34 -2.96
C TYR A 153 -22.07 13.98 -4.15
N SER A 154 -21.66 14.31 -5.39
CA SER A 154 -22.54 14.18 -6.57
C SER A 154 -23.09 12.77 -6.82
N HIS A 155 -22.51 11.74 -6.18
CA HIS A 155 -22.95 10.34 -6.21
C HIS A 155 -23.27 9.78 -4.80
N GLY A 156 -23.57 10.65 -3.84
CA GLY A 156 -23.88 10.27 -2.45
C GLY A 156 -22.66 9.96 -1.58
N LYS A 157 -22.88 9.61 -0.31
CA LYS A 157 -21.81 9.28 0.66
C LYS A 157 -21.43 7.81 0.71
N SER A 158 -22.11 6.96 -0.06
CA SER A 158 -21.85 5.53 -0.16
C SER A 158 -21.53 5.20 -1.60
N LEU A 159 -20.29 4.84 -1.88
CA LEU A 159 -19.80 4.54 -3.23
C LEU A 159 -19.46 3.06 -3.38
N THR A 160 -19.65 2.55 -4.59
CA THR A 160 -19.08 1.28 -5.04
C THR A 160 -17.94 1.54 -6.02
N ARG A 161 -17.22 0.49 -6.43
CA ARG A 161 -16.22 0.60 -7.52
C ARG A 161 -16.84 1.14 -8.82
N LEU A 162 -18.10 0.82 -9.11
CA LEU A 162 -18.83 1.36 -10.28
C LEU A 162 -19.18 2.84 -10.08
N SER A 163 -19.60 3.23 -8.87
CA SER A 163 -19.87 4.64 -8.54
C SER A 163 -18.61 5.50 -8.64
N ILE A 164 -17.44 4.97 -8.28
CA ILE A 164 -16.14 5.65 -8.45
C ILE A 164 -15.89 6.02 -9.92
N GLN A 165 -16.15 5.10 -10.86
CA GLN A 165 -16.05 5.41 -12.29
C GLN A 165 -17.07 6.49 -12.72
N SER A 166 -18.26 6.49 -12.11
CA SER A 166 -19.28 7.52 -12.37
C SER A 166 -18.86 8.90 -11.84
N VAL A 167 -18.14 8.97 -10.70
CA VAL A 167 -17.54 10.22 -10.22
C VAL A 167 -16.47 10.73 -11.19
N ILE A 168 -15.60 9.84 -11.70
CA ILE A 168 -14.59 10.19 -12.70
C ILE A 168 -15.28 10.71 -13.97
N LYS A 169 -16.34 10.04 -14.44
CA LYS A 169 -17.17 10.49 -15.57
C LYS A 169 -17.69 11.91 -15.35
N SER A 170 -18.31 12.19 -14.20
CA SER A 170 -18.82 13.53 -13.88
C SER A 170 -17.73 14.59 -13.91
N ALA A 171 -16.50 14.23 -13.53
CA ALA A 171 -15.40 15.18 -13.49
C ALA A 171 -14.75 15.44 -14.86
N VAL A 172 -14.66 14.44 -15.75
CA VAL A 172 -14.17 14.62 -17.13
C VAL A 172 -15.23 15.21 -18.07
N THR A 173 -16.52 15.02 -17.77
CA THR A 173 -17.64 15.60 -18.56
C THR A 173 -18.21 16.89 -17.95
N ALA A 174 -17.58 17.43 -16.91
CA ALA A 174 -18.10 18.61 -16.22
C ALA A 174 -18.20 19.82 -17.15
N ARG A 175 -19.32 20.54 -17.08
CA ARG A 175 -19.56 21.75 -17.89
C ARG A 175 -18.52 22.85 -17.66
N THR A 176 -18.04 22.98 -16.43
CA THR A 176 -17.04 23.98 -16.04
C THR A 176 -15.74 23.29 -15.70
N ARG A 177 -14.64 23.65 -16.37
CA ARG A 177 -13.30 23.08 -16.16
C ARG A 177 -13.36 21.53 -16.07
N PRO A 178 -13.74 20.84 -17.16
CA PRO A 178 -13.62 19.39 -17.22
C PRO A 178 -12.17 18.98 -17.01
N MET A 179 -11.95 17.84 -16.37
CA MET A 179 -10.60 17.30 -16.32
C MET A 179 -10.15 16.86 -17.72
N PRO A 180 -8.87 17.05 -18.07
CA PRO A 180 -8.32 16.57 -19.34
C PRO A 180 -8.53 15.07 -19.50
N ILE A 181 -8.62 14.60 -20.74
CA ILE A 181 -8.67 13.18 -21.10
C ILE A 181 -7.25 12.80 -21.57
N SER A 182 -6.53 12.02 -20.77
CA SER A 182 -5.11 11.73 -21.01
C SER A 182 -4.79 10.25 -20.72
N PRO A 183 -5.25 9.31 -21.56
CA PRO A 183 -5.15 7.87 -21.29
C PRO A 183 -3.72 7.32 -21.23
N LYS A 184 -2.74 8.01 -21.83
CA LYS A 184 -1.34 7.55 -21.93
C LYS A 184 -0.41 8.07 -20.83
N SER A 185 -0.79 9.15 -20.14
CA SER A 185 0.09 9.85 -19.20
C SER A 185 -0.67 10.50 -18.03
N GLY A 186 -2.00 10.44 -18.03
CA GLY A 186 -2.85 10.96 -16.99
C GLY A 186 -3.21 9.86 -15.99
N LEU A 187 -3.03 10.17 -14.71
CA LEU A 187 -3.45 9.37 -13.57
C LEU A 187 -4.59 10.11 -12.88
N TYR A 188 -5.78 9.50 -12.79
CA TYR A 188 -6.91 10.11 -12.11
C TYR A 188 -6.97 9.62 -10.65
N LEU A 189 -6.54 10.45 -9.71
CA LEU A 189 -6.49 10.12 -8.29
C LEU A 189 -7.77 10.61 -7.60
N LEU A 190 -8.69 9.71 -7.29
CA LEU A 190 -9.92 10.02 -6.55
C LEU A 190 -9.70 9.81 -5.05
N LEU A 191 -9.89 10.87 -4.27
CA LEU A 191 -9.69 10.87 -2.83
C LEU A 191 -11.02 11.18 -2.14
N THR A 192 -11.49 10.26 -1.31
CA THR A 192 -12.73 10.44 -0.54
C THR A 192 -12.43 10.97 0.87
N SER A 193 -13.22 11.95 1.33
CA SER A 193 -13.13 12.48 2.68
C SER A 193 -13.51 11.44 3.75
N ASP A 194 -13.22 11.75 5.01
CA ASP A 194 -13.37 10.84 6.16
C ASP A 194 -14.83 10.46 6.50
N ASP A 195 -15.79 11.07 5.82
CA ASP A 195 -17.23 10.87 6.00
C ASP A 195 -17.90 10.18 4.79
N VAL A 196 -17.12 9.60 3.90
CA VAL A 196 -17.58 8.84 2.73
C VAL A 196 -17.24 7.37 2.94
N HIS A 197 -18.26 6.52 2.83
CA HIS A 197 -18.10 5.07 2.82
C HIS A 197 -17.92 4.59 1.38
N VAL A 198 -16.93 3.72 1.17
CA VAL A 198 -16.74 3.01 -0.10
C VAL A 198 -16.79 1.52 0.20
N GLN A 199 -17.42 0.75 -0.70
CA GLN A 199 -17.46 -0.70 -0.61
C GLN A 199 -16.06 -1.29 -0.37
N ASP A 200 -15.97 -2.24 0.57
CA ASP A 200 -14.74 -2.93 1.00
C ASP A 200 -13.66 -2.06 1.67
N PHE A 201 -13.87 -0.73 1.75
CA PHE A 201 -13.00 0.17 2.51
C PHE A 201 -12.99 -0.24 3.98
N CYS A 202 -11.82 -0.20 4.61
CA CYS A 202 -11.63 -0.58 6.01
C CYS A 202 -11.89 -2.05 6.36
N GLY A 203 -12.26 -2.87 5.38
CA GLY A 203 -12.47 -4.30 5.54
C GLY A 203 -11.43 -5.10 4.79
N GLN A 204 -11.22 -4.78 3.51
CA GLN A 204 -10.29 -5.48 2.63
C GLN A 204 -9.19 -4.56 2.11
N VAL A 205 -9.53 -3.30 1.80
CA VAL A 205 -8.61 -2.37 1.13
C VAL A 205 -8.64 -0.98 1.76
N CYS A 206 -7.54 -0.24 1.59
CA CYS A 206 -7.41 1.19 1.93
C CYS A 206 -7.43 2.10 0.69
N GLY A 207 -7.15 1.50 -0.47
CA GLY A 207 -7.15 2.09 -1.78
C GLY A 207 -7.19 0.97 -2.83
N PHE A 208 -7.33 1.36 -4.10
CA PHE A 208 -7.03 0.48 -5.22
C PHE A 208 -6.81 1.32 -6.47
N HIS A 209 -6.10 0.75 -7.43
CA HIS A 209 -6.07 1.25 -8.79
C HIS A 209 -6.90 0.38 -9.74
N TYR A 210 -7.33 0.98 -10.85
CA TYR A 210 -7.89 0.28 -11.99
C TYR A 210 -7.92 1.20 -13.23
N PHE A 211 -8.59 0.79 -14.30
CA PHE A 211 -8.91 1.65 -15.43
C PHE A 211 -10.41 1.81 -15.61
N THR A 212 -10.86 2.95 -16.11
CA THR A 212 -12.29 3.17 -16.37
C THR A 212 -12.76 2.35 -17.58
N PHE A 213 -14.00 1.92 -17.57
CA PHE A 213 -14.60 1.27 -18.73
C PHE A 213 -15.13 2.31 -19.72
N PRO A 214 -14.84 2.17 -21.03
CA PRO A 214 -15.41 3.03 -22.07
C PRO A 214 -16.94 3.05 -22.06
N SER A 215 -17.59 1.95 -21.70
CA SER A 215 -19.06 1.86 -21.57
C SER A 215 -19.63 2.76 -20.47
N ILE A 216 -18.84 3.11 -19.45
CA ILE A 216 -19.26 3.98 -18.35
C ILE A 216 -18.81 5.41 -18.62
N VAL A 217 -17.51 5.61 -18.84
CA VAL A 217 -16.85 6.94 -18.86
C VAL A 217 -16.71 7.50 -20.28
N GLY A 218 -16.79 6.67 -21.31
CA GLY A 218 -16.48 7.01 -22.70
C GLY A 218 -15.00 6.84 -23.07
N TYR A 219 -14.14 6.58 -22.07
CA TYR A 219 -12.69 6.45 -22.24
C TYR A 219 -12.13 5.37 -21.30
N THR A 220 -11.02 4.77 -21.70
CA THR A 220 -10.18 3.95 -20.81
C THR A 220 -9.14 4.85 -20.16
N LEU A 221 -9.31 5.15 -18.87
CA LEU A 221 -8.45 6.06 -18.12
C LEU A 221 -7.89 5.34 -16.89
N PRO A 222 -6.57 5.28 -16.71
CA PRO A 222 -5.96 4.75 -15.49
C PRO A 222 -6.32 5.63 -14.28
N TYR A 223 -6.88 5.05 -13.24
CA TYR A 223 -7.28 5.77 -12.03
C TYR A 223 -6.93 5.01 -10.75
N ALA A 224 -6.73 5.75 -9.68
CA ALA A 224 -6.60 5.22 -8.33
C ALA A 224 -7.66 5.85 -7.44
N TRP A 225 -8.17 5.07 -6.49
CA TRP A 225 -8.97 5.58 -5.38
C TRP A 225 -8.26 5.32 -4.06
N VAL A 226 -8.29 6.31 -3.16
CA VAL A 226 -7.81 6.17 -1.77
C VAL A 226 -8.82 6.80 -0.82
N GLY A 227 -9.16 6.06 0.24
CA GLY A 227 -10.10 6.51 1.27
C GLY A 227 -9.42 7.12 2.49
N ASN A 228 -9.99 8.20 3.04
CA ASN A 228 -9.54 8.74 4.33
C ASN A 228 -10.12 7.92 5.48
N SER A 229 -9.25 7.20 6.20
CA SER A 229 -9.63 6.25 7.24
C SER A 229 -9.82 6.87 8.63
N ALA A 230 -9.59 8.18 8.80
CA ALA A 230 -9.52 8.86 10.09
C ALA A 230 -10.67 8.51 11.04
N LYS A 231 -11.91 8.46 10.53
CA LYS A 231 -13.11 8.17 11.32
C LYS A 231 -13.51 6.69 11.31
N LEU A 232 -13.26 5.97 10.21
CA LEU A 232 -13.79 4.63 10.00
C LEU A 232 -12.86 3.54 10.53
N CYS A 233 -11.56 3.63 10.27
CA CYS A 233 -10.61 2.56 10.55
C CYS A 233 -9.15 3.02 10.61
N ALA A 234 -8.85 4.11 11.33
CA ALA A 234 -7.50 4.64 11.41
C ALA A 234 -6.46 3.55 11.79
N GLY A 235 -6.79 2.64 12.72
CA GLY A 235 -5.89 1.56 13.12
C GLY A 235 -5.46 0.61 11.98
N LEU A 236 -6.25 0.52 10.90
CA LEU A 236 -5.93 -0.33 9.75
C LEU A 236 -5.18 0.47 8.67
N CYS A 237 -5.82 1.50 8.13
CA CYS A 237 -5.32 2.22 6.96
C CYS A 237 -4.45 3.45 7.29
N ALA A 238 -4.25 3.76 8.57
CA ALA A 238 -3.30 4.76 9.03
C ALA A 238 -2.27 4.17 10.02
N TYR A 239 -2.10 2.84 10.00
CA TYR A 239 -0.98 2.20 10.67
C TYR A 239 0.34 2.72 10.08
N PRO A 240 1.39 2.99 10.89
CA PRO A 240 1.48 2.82 12.34
C PRO A 240 1.10 4.08 13.16
N PHE A 241 0.50 5.11 12.56
CA PHE A 241 0.08 6.33 13.27
C PHE A 241 -1.20 6.16 14.09
N ALA A 242 -1.96 5.11 13.80
CA ALA A 242 -2.99 4.56 14.65
C ALA A 242 -2.79 3.04 14.73
N VAL A 243 -3.11 2.45 15.88
CA VAL A 243 -2.92 1.03 16.15
C VAL A 243 -4.28 0.40 16.44
N PRO A 244 -4.59 -0.78 15.87
CA PRO A 244 -5.83 -1.48 16.19
C PRO A 244 -5.94 -1.87 17.66
N ASN A 245 -7.16 -1.82 18.21
CA ASN A 245 -7.42 -2.14 19.63
C ASN A 245 -7.00 -3.56 20.05
N TYR A 246 -6.91 -4.50 19.11
CA TYR A 246 -6.49 -5.88 19.39
C TYR A 246 -4.96 -6.06 19.52
N ILE A 247 -4.16 -5.00 19.32
CA ILE A 247 -2.70 -4.99 19.57
C ILE A 247 -2.40 -4.06 20.75
N PRO A 248 -2.74 -4.47 21.99
CA PRO A 248 -2.80 -3.55 23.14
C PRO A 248 -1.42 -3.02 23.59
N THR A 249 -0.33 -3.70 23.24
CA THR A 249 1.03 -3.35 23.68
C THR A 249 1.73 -2.36 22.75
N LEU A 250 1.23 -2.15 21.53
CA LEU A 250 1.86 -1.29 20.54
C LEU A 250 1.28 0.12 20.64
N LYS A 251 2.15 1.11 20.88
CA LYS A 251 1.76 2.52 20.91
C LYS A 251 1.79 3.11 19.49
N PRO A 252 0.78 3.92 19.11
CA PRO A 252 0.82 4.62 17.83
C PRO A 252 2.01 5.56 17.71
N LEU A 253 2.59 5.62 16.52
CA LEU A 253 3.66 6.56 16.18
C LEU A 253 3.09 7.97 15.96
N LYS A 254 3.90 8.99 16.21
CA LYS A 254 3.48 10.38 15.97
C LYS A 254 3.54 10.70 14.48
N SER A 255 2.43 11.16 13.92
CA SER A 255 2.33 11.50 12.50
C SER A 255 3.17 12.75 12.14
N PRO A 256 3.88 12.75 11.00
CA PRO A 256 4.82 13.81 10.63
C PRO A 256 4.17 15.12 10.22
N ASN A 257 2.88 15.12 9.87
CA ASN A 257 2.15 16.32 9.44
C ASN A 257 0.96 16.67 10.35
N GLY A 258 0.79 15.96 11.47
CA GLY A 258 -0.22 16.23 12.48
C GLY A 258 -1.66 15.84 12.07
N ASP A 259 -1.83 15.08 10.99
CA ASP A 259 -3.10 14.54 10.53
C ASP A 259 -2.94 13.04 10.29
N VAL A 260 -3.36 12.22 11.26
CA VAL A 260 -3.21 10.76 11.24
C VAL A 260 -3.87 10.14 10.00
N GLY A 261 -5.07 10.59 9.64
CA GLY A 261 -5.80 10.05 8.49
C GLY A 261 -5.06 10.33 7.19
N VAL A 262 -4.67 11.59 6.96
CA VAL A 262 -3.96 11.98 5.73
C VAL A 262 -2.55 11.40 5.69
N ASP A 263 -1.81 11.36 6.79
CA ASP A 263 -0.49 10.74 6.82
C ASP A 263 -0.56 9.23 6.56
N GLY A 264 -1.62 8.56 7.00
CA GLY A 264 -1.92 7.18 6.58
C GLY A 264 -2.18 7.07 5.07
N MET A 265 -3.02 7.98 4.54
CA MET A 265 -3.29 8.04 3.10
C MET A 265 -2.03 8.27 2.27
N ILE A 266 -0.99 8.95 2.76
CA ILE A 266 0.24 9.19 1.99
C ILE A 266 0.91 7.87 1.58
N SER A 267 0.97 6.88 2.48
CA SER A 267 1.54 5.57 2.12
C SER A 267 0.71 4.87 1.04
N VAL A 268 -0.63 4.89 1.19
CA VAL A 268 -1.55 4.28 0.23
C VAL A 268 -1.52 5.00 -1.11
N ILE A 269 -1.47 6.34 -1.14
CA ILE A 269 -1.33 7.12 -2.38
C ILE A 269 0.00 6.78 -3.07
N GLY A 270 1.09 6.64 -2.32
CA GLY A 270 2.38 6.21 -2.86
C GLY A 270 2.28 4.82 -3.49
N HIS A 271 1.72 3.86 -2.76
CA HIS A 271 1.44 2.51 -3.24
C HIS A 271 0.66 2.52 -4.57
N GLU A 272 -0.51 3.16 -4.61
CA GLU A 272 -1.36 3.15 -5.79
C GLU A 272 -0.73 3.87 -7.00
N ILE A 273 0.03 4.96 -6.76
CA ILE A 273 0.73 5.67 -7.84
C ILE A 273 1.87 4.82 -8.42
N ALA A 274 2.62 4.11 -7.57
CA ALA A 274 3.71 3.24 -8.02
C ALA A 274 3.15 2.10 -8.89
N GLU A 275 2.13 1.42 -8.38
CA GLU A 275 1.49 0.30 -9.06
C GLU A 275 0.80 0.73 -10.35
N LEU A 276 0.05 1.84 -10.35
CA LEU A 276 -0.60 2.32 -11.56
C LEU A 276 0.42 2.81 -12.60
N ALA A 277 1.59 3.31 -12.18
CA ALA A 277 2.65 3.67 -13.13
C ALA A 277 3.28 2.43 -13.79
N THR A 278 3.42 1.32 -13.05
CA THR A 278 3.98 0.06 -13.57
C THR A 278 2.95 -0.86 -14.21
N ASN A 279 1.66 -0.67 -13.91
CA ASN A 279 0.58 -1.53 -14.37
C ASN A 279 -0.78 -0.81 -14.61
N PRO A 280 -0.82 0.25 -15.42
CA PRO A 280 -2.00 1.11 -15.59
C PRO A 280 -3.27 0.40 -16.10
N LEU A 281 -3.11 -0.70 -16.85
CA LEU A 281 -4.21 -1.49 -17.41
C LEU A 281 -4.31 -2.90 -16.82
N VAL A 282 -3.61 -3.17 -15.70
CA VAL A 282 -3.65 -4.46 -14.99
C VAL A 282 -3.19 -5.64 -15.87
N ASN A 283 -2.21 -5.41 -16.75
CA ASN A 283 -1.64 -6.39 -17.67
C ASN A 283 -0.14 -6.17 -18.00
N ALA A 284 0.60 -5.42 -17.18
CA ALA A 284 2.02 -5.10 -17.36
C ALA A 284 2.90 -5.78 -16.30
N TRP A 285 3.27 -5.13 -15.20
CA TRP A 285 4.14 -5.73 -14.18
C TRP A 285 3.35 -6.34 -13.02
N TYR A 286 3.46 -7.66 -12.82
CA TYR A 286 2.94 -8.35 -11.63
C TYR A 286 3.59 -9.72 -11.43
N ALA A 287 3.51 -10.25 -10.21
CA ALA A 287 3.94 -11.58 -9.85
C ALA A 287 2.78 -12.59 -9.96
N GLY A 288 3.13 -13.83 -10.32
CA GLY A 288 2.18 -14.93 -10.51
C GLY A 288 1.83 -15.21 -11.97
N GLN A 289 1.13 -16.33 -12.18
CA GLN A 289 0.68 -16.77 -13.51
C GLN A 289 -0.79 -16.43 -13.77
N ASP A 290 -1.54 -16.12 -12.72
CA ASP A 290 -2.97 -15.81 -12.81
C ASP A 290 -3.18 -14.29 -12.92
N PRO A 291 -3.66 -13.78 -14.07
CA PRO A 291 -3.92 -12.35 -14.26
C PRO A 291 -5.15 -11.86 -13.45
N VAL A 292 -5.93 -12.75 -12.83
CA VAL A 292 -7.17 -12.37 -12.12
C VAL A 292 -6.89 -11.77 -10.74
N SER A 293 -5.74 -12.09 -10.13
CA SER A 293 -5.31 -11.51 -8.85
C SER A 293 -3.81 -11.21 -8.87
N PRO A 294 -3.37 -10.21 -9.66
CA PRO A 294 -1.96 -9.87 -9.76
C PRO A 294 -1.46 -9.33 -8.42
N VAL A 295 -0.32 -9.84 -7.95
CA VAL A 295 0.43 -9.27 -6.83
C VAL A 295 1.46 -8.33 -7.41
N GLU A 296 1.40 -7.05 -7.06
CA GLU A 296 2.21 -6.01 -7.68
C GLU A 296 3.35 -5.50 -6.81
N ILE A 297 4.04 -4.46 -7.31
CA ILE A 297 5.32 -4.02 -6.77
C ILE A 297 5.21 -3.42 -5.37
N ALA A 298 4.06 -2.85 -5.00
CA ALA A 298 3.86 -2.25 -3.69
C ALA A 298 3.14 -3.20 -2.74
N ASP A 299 2.29 -4.10 -3.25
CA ASP A 299 1.68 -5.22 -2.51
C ASP A 299 2.74 -6.06 -1.78
N LEU A 300 3.84 -6.39 -2.47
CA LEU A 300 4.94 -7.21 -1.92
C LEU A 300 5.63 -6.59 -0.70
N CYS A 301 5.45 -5.28 -0.49
CA CYS A 301 6.17 -4.50 0.50
C CYS A 301 5.26 -3.77 1.47
N GLU A 302 3.99 -4.18 1.56
CA GLU A 302 3.02 -3.61 2.49
C GLU A 302 3.56 -3.64 3.92
N GLY A 303 3.52 -2.49 4.60
CA GLY A 303 3.96 -2.34 5.99
C GLY A 303 5.48 -2.30 6.20
N ILE A 304 6.31 -2.43 5.15
CA ILE A 304 7.76 -2.35 5.26
C ILE A 304 8.21 -0.90 5.04
N TYR A 305 8.71 -0.23 6.08
CA TYR A 305 9.12 1.18 6.01
C TYR A 305 10.64 1.40 6.17
N GLY A 306 11.41 0.34 6.42
CA GLY A 306 12.83 0.43 6.71
C GLY A 306 13.55 -0.92 6.76
N THR A 307 14.88 -0.89 6.86
CA THR A 307 15.73 -2.09 7.00
C THR A 307 15.29 -2.94 8.19
N GLY A 308 15.21 -4.26 7.99
CA GLY A 308 14.70 -5.22 8.97
C GLY A 308 13.17 -5.23 9.10
N GLY A 309 12.45 -4.60 8.16
CA GLY A 309 11.01 -4.73 8.03
C GLY A 309 10.62 -6.00 7.27
N GLY A 310 9.48 -6.57 7.62
CA GLY A 310 8.98 -7.83 7.07
C GLY A 310 8.06 -8.55 8.07
N GLY A 311 7.03 -9.22 7.55
CA GLY A 311 5.96 -9.77 8.39
C GLY A 311 5.30 -8.67 9.22
N SER A 312 5.27 -8.83 10.55
CA SER A 312 4.66 -7.84 11.47
C SER A 312 5.60 -6.69 11.90
N TYR A 313 6.83 -6.63 11.38
CA TYR A 313 7.80 -5.59 11.75
C TYR A 313 7.87 -4.49 10.68
N THR A 314 7.72 -3.23 11.10
CA THR A 314 7.75 -2.06 10.20
C THR A 314 9.15 -1.70 9.69
N GLY A 315 10.20 -2.28 10.30
CA GLY A 315 11.58 -1.93 10.03
C GLY A 315 12.03 -0.61 10.68
N GLN A 316 13.29 -0.26 10.44
CA GLN A 316 13.94 0.91 11.04
C GLN A 316 13.53 2.22 10.35
N MET A 317 12.79 3.05 11.09
CA MET A 317 12.35 4.38 10.66
C MET A 317 13.15 5.49 11.34
N LEU A 318 13.04 6.71 10.83
CA LEU A 318 13.67 7.91 11.38
C LEU A 318 12.73 8.60 12.38
N ASN A 319 13.32 9.24 13.40
CA ASN A 319 12.60 10.06 14.35
C ASN A 319 13.05 11.53 14.23
N GLY A 320 12.07 12.42 14.16
CA GLY A 320 12.29 13.86 14.19
C GLY A 320 12.60 14.36 15.59
N GLY A 321 13.22 15.55 15.68
CA GLY A 321 13.39 16.24 16.96
C GLY A 321 12.07 16.63 17.64
N ASP A 322 10.97 16.66 16.88
CA ASP A 322 9.60 16.84 17.36
C ASP A 322 8.90 15.52 17.75
N GLY A 323 9.61 14.38 17.68
CA GLY A 323 9.11 13.04 17.99
C GLY A 323 8.29 12.39 16.89
N ALA A 324 8.11 13.03 15.72
CA ALA A 324 7.41 12.42 14.60
C ALA A 324 8.24 11.32 13.94
N THR A 325 7.60 10.24 13.51
CA THR A 325 8.25 9.14 12.80
C THR A 325 8.04 9.25 11.29
N TYR A 326 9.08 9.01 10.51
CA TYR A 326 9.10 9.14 9.05
C TYR A 326 10.22 8.29 8.45
N ASN A 327 10.25 8.11 7.13
CA ASN A 327 11.37 7.45 6.45
C ASN A 327 11.90 8.21 5.24
N MET A 328 11.24 9.30 4.84
CA MET A 328 11.69 10.14 3.73
C MET A 328 11.28 11.61 3.89
N ASN A 329 12.08 12.50 3.32
CA ASN A 329 11.79 13.92 3.20
C ASN A 329 11.21 14.22 1.81
N GLY A 330 10.21 15.08 1.76
CA GLY A 330 9.81 15.78 0.55
C GLY A 330 10.36 17.21 0.51
N ILE A 331 9.75 18.07 -0.31
CA ILE A 331 10.19 19.45 -0.50
C ILE A 331 10.14 20.25 0.81
N ARG A 332 9.08 20.07 1.61
CA ARG A 332 8.83 20.82 2.86
C ARG A 332 8.36 19.96 4.04
N ARG A 333 8.05 18.69 3.78
CA ARG A 333 7.39 17.80 4.71
C ARG A 333 8.16 16.50 4.84
N ARG A 334 7.93 15.80 5.93
CA ARG A 334 8.38 14.42 6.12
C ARG A 334 7.20 13.49 5.85
N PHE A 335 7.51 12.32 5.32
CA PHE A 335 6.53 11.31 4.98
C PHE A 335 7.00 9.94 5.44
N LEU A 336 6.03 9.08 5.72
CA LEU A 336 6.23 7.67 5.95
C LEU A 336 5.48 6.93 4.83
N VAL A 337 6.23 6.25 3.97
CA VAL A 337 5.67 5.48 2.84
C VAL A 337 6.33 4.13 2.82
N GLN A 338 5.56 3.08 2.59
CA GLN A 338 6.11 1.74 2.43
C GLN A 338 7.14 1.70 1.31
N TRP A 339 8.10 0.80 1.44
CA TRP A 339 9.04 0.49 0.39
C TRP A 339 8.32 -0.17 -0.79
N VAL A 340 9.00 -0.25 -1.93
CA VAL A 340 8.48 -0.93 -3.13
C VAL A 340 9.46 -2.01 -3.55
N TRP A 341 8.95 -3.06 -4.19
CA TRP A 341 9.76 -4.19 -4.62
C TRP A 341 10.77 -3.73 -5.65
N ASN A 342 12.04 -4.07 -5.43
CA ASN A 342 13.10 -3.93 -6.41
C ASN A 342 13.32 -5.29 -7.05
N HIS A 343 12.94 -5.45 -8.32
CA HIS A 343 13.05 -6.72 -9.04
C HIS A 343 14.51 -7.15 -9.30
N VAL A 344 15.44 -6.19 -9.34
CA VAL A 344 16.88 -6.46 -9.52
C VAL A 344 17.49 -7.05 -8.26
N LEU A 345 17.11 -6.51 -7.09
CA LEU A 345 17.58 -7.00 -5.79
C LEU A 345 16.71 -8.13 -5.24
N SER A 346 15.54 -8.37 -5.82
CA SER A 346 14.50 -9.26 -5.28
C SER A 346 14.19 -8.97 -3.82
N TYR A 347 14.05 -7.68 -3.49
CA TYR A 347 13.82 -7.19 -2.13
C TYR A 347 13.08 -5.85 -2.11
N CYS A 348 12.29 -5.61 -1.06
CA CYS A 348 11.68 -4.30 -0.81
C CYS A 348 12.76 -3.26 -0.54
N THR A 349 12.76 -2.15 -1.30
CA THR A 349 13.81 -1.14 -1.21
C THR A 349 13.22 0.25 -1.00
N GLY A 350 13.87 1.04 -0.15
CA GLY A 350 13.58 2.45 0.00
C GLY A 350 14.81 3.29 0.36
N PRO A 351 14.66 4.63 0.35
CA PRO A 351 15.79 5.55 0.38
C PRO A 351 16.50 5.59 1.74
N ASN A 352 15.86 5.11 2.80
CA ASN A 352 16.43 4.99 4.15
C ASN A 352 17.07 3.60 4.43
N ALA A 353 17.26 2.76 3.42
CA ALA A 353 17.98 1.50 3.58
C ALA A 353 19.41 1.76 4.07
N LEU A 354 19.86 0.98 5.06
CA LEU A 354 21.15 1.16 5.72
C LEU A 354 22.34 0.54 4.95
N ASP A 355 22.06 -0.26 3.93
CA ASP A 355 22.98 -1.20 3.28
C ASP A 355 22.98 -1.10 1.75
N GLN A 356 22.78 0.11 1.23
CA GLN A 356 22.78 0.40 -0.22
C GLN A 356 24.07 -0.04 -0.90
#